data_AF-A5ZQ29-F1
#
_entry.id   AF-A5ZQ29-F1
#
_cell.length_a   1.000
_cell.length_b   1.000
_cell.length_c   1.000
_cell.angle_alpha   90.00
_cell.angle_beta   90.00
_cell.angle_gamma   90.00
#
_symmetry.space_group_name_H-M   'P 1'
#
loop_
_entity.id
_entity.type
_entity.pdbx_description
1 polymer ?
#
loop_
_entity_poly.entity_id
_entity_poly.type
_entity_poly.pdbx_seq_one_letter_code
_entity_poly.pdbx_strand_id
1 'polypeptide(L)' 'MERYELANGKVYEISRWSDTCTVAYQGKVVYTGSYAGCRKYINSQK' A
#
# COMPACT_ATOMS: atom_id res chain seq x y z
N MET A 1 -10.91 -0.76 -0.07
CA MET A 1 -9.64 -1.16 0.55
C MET A 1 -9.13 -2.37 -0.21
N GLU A 2 -7.89 -2.32 -0.73
CA GLU A 2 -7.26 -3.39 -1.51
C GLU A 2 -6.15 -4.04 -0.67
N ARG A 3 -6.02 -5.38 -0.69
CA ARG A 3 -5.02 -6.10 0.10
C ARG A 3 -4.03 -6.82 -0.82
N TYR A 4 -2.75 -6.64 -0.54
CA TYR A 4 -1.63 -7.12 -1.34
C TYR A 4 -0.75 -8.02 -0.48
N GLU A 5 -0.81 -9.33 -0.74
CA GLU A 5 0.11 -10.31 -0.16
C GLU A 5 1.34 -10.45 -1.07
N LEU A 6 2.51 -10.20 -0.51
CA LEU A 6 3.78 -10.30 -1.23
C LEU A 6 4.41 -11.68 -1.03
N ALA A 7 5.28 -12.10 -1.94
CA ALA A 7 5.92 -13.42 -1.91
C ALA A 7 6.75 -13.68 -0.64
N ASN A 8 7.18 -12.62 0.05
CA ASN A 8 7.87 -12.68 1.34
C ASN A 8 6.92 -12.84 2.55
N GLY A 9 5.62 -13.08 2.32
CA GLY A 9 4.60 -13.23 3.36
C GLY A 9 4.16 -11.92 4.01
N LYS A 10 4.67 -10.76 3.57
CA LYS A 10 4.21 -9.45 4.05
C LYS A 10 2.91 -9.08 3.38
N VAL A 11 1.96 -8.59 4.18
CA VAL A 11 0.65 -8.16 3.70
C VAL A 11 0.49 -6.66 3.88
N TYR A 12 0.28 -5.97 2.76
CA TYR A 12 0.06 -4.53 2.70
C TYR A 12 -1.40 -4.23 2.31
N GLU A 13 -1.91 -3.11 2.78
CA GLU A 13 -3.28 -2.67 2.52
C GLU A 13 -3.24 -1.29 1.87
N ILE A 14 -3.87 -1.14 0.70
CA ILE A 14 -4.08 0.15 0.05
C ILE A 14 -5.49 0.65 0.39
N SER A 15 -5.55 1.82 1.01
CA SER A 15 -6.76 2.61 1.15
C SER A 15 -6.69 3.79 0.20
N ARG A 16 -7.65 3.89 -0.71
CA ARG A 16 -7.75 5.00 -1.67
C ARG A 16 -8.77 6.02 -1.16
N TRP A 17 -8.37 7.28 -1.21
CA TRP A 17 -9.17 8.46 -0.92
C TRP A 17 -9.37 9.25 -2.22
N SER A 18 -10.20 10.30 -2.23
CA SER A 18 -10.58 11.03 -3.46
C SER A 18 -9.37 11.35 -4.37
N ASP A 19 -8.32 11.95 -3.81
CA ASP A 19 -7.10 12.35 -4.57
C ASP A 19 -5.83 11.64 -4.10
N THR A 20 -5.91 10.89 -3.01
CA THR A 20 -4.74 10.33 -2.33
C THR A 20 -4.94 8.85 -2.03
N CYS A 21 -3.88 8.21 -1.56
CA CYS A 21 -3.85 6.82 -1.20
C CYS A 21 -2.90 6.64 -0.01
N THR A 22 -3.21 5.67 0.82
CA THR A 22 -2.44 5.26 1.97
C THR A 22 -2.12 3.77 1.87
N VAL A 23 -0.86 3.41 2.08
CA VAL A 23 -0.40 2.03 2.27
C VAL A 23 -0.24 1.77 3.76
N ALA A 24 -0.90 0.75 4.27
CA ALA A 24 -0.72 0.24 5.62
C ALA A 24 -0.02 -1.13 5.60
N TYR A 25 0.79 -1.39 6.63
CA TYR A 25 1.42 -2.67 6.92
C TYR A 25 1.19 -2.99 8.40
N GLN A 26 0.61 -4.15 8.68
CA GLN A 26 0.27 -4.57 10.05
C GLN A 26 -0.52 -3.50 10.83
N GLY A 27 -1.51 -2.87 10.18
CA GLY A 27 -2.34 -1.83 10.78
C GLY A 27 -1.67 -0.45 10.96
N LYS A 28 -0.41 -0.27 10.53
CA LYS A 28 0.29 1.02 10.57
C LYS A 28 0.45 1.59 9.17
N VAL A 29 0.20 2.89 9.01
CA VAL A 29 0.47 3.60 7.76
C VAL A 29 1.97 3.72 7.54
N VAL A 30 2.46 3.21 6.40
CA VAL A 30 3.88 3.23 6.01
C VAL A 30 4.16 4.15 4.83
N TYR A 31 3.13 4.50 4.05
CA TYR A 31 3.25 5.41 2.92
C TYR A 31 1.91 6.11 2.65
N THR A 32 1.95 7.38 2.27
CA THR A 32 0.80 8.15 1.78
C THR A 32 1.21 8.97 0.57
N GLY A 33 0.38 9.00 -0.47
CA GLY A 33 0.67 9.75 -1.69
C GLY A 33 -0.42 9.59 -2.73
N SER A 34 -0.07 9.69 -4.02
CA SER A 34 -0.99 9.37 -5.11
C SER A 34 -1.22 7.86 -5.22
N TYR A 35 -2.31 7.44 -5.88
CA TYR A 35 -2.57 6.01 -6.11
C TYR A 35 -1.43 5.32 -6.88
N ALA A 36 -0.86 6.00 -7.88
CA ALA A 36 0.33 5.52 -8.59
C ALA A 36 1.54 5.38 -7.65
N GLY A 37 1.73 6.32 -6.72
CA GLY A 37 2.78 6.26 -5.70
C GLY A 37 2.65 5.06 -4.78
N CYS A 38 1.45 4.80 -4.25
CA CYS A 38 1.20 3.62 -3.42
C CYS A 38 1.49 2.32 -4.16
N ARG A 39 1.09 2.24 -5.43
CA ARG A 39 1.29 1.03 -6.23
C ARG A 39 2.76 0.80 -6.54
N LYS A 40 3.49 1.88 -6.81
CA LYS A 40 4.95 1.84 -6.95
C LYS A 40 5.62 1.39 -5.65
N TYR A 41 5.18 1.91 -4.50
CA TYR A 41 5.69 1.53 -3.18
C TYR A 41 5.54 0.02 -2.93
N ILE A 42 4.33 -0.54 -3.10
CA ILE A 42 4.10 -1.99 -2.91
C ILE A 42 4.92 -2.83 -3.88
N ASN A 43 5.03 -2.42 -5.15
CA ASN A 43 5.86 -3.14 -6.12
C ASN A 43 7.35 -3.12 -5.77
N SER A 44 7.85 -2.08 -5.10
CA SER A 44 9.22 -2.04 -4.59
C SER A 44 9.46 -2.89 -3.33
N GLN A 45 8.41 -3.45 -2.72
CA GLN A 45 8.50 -4.35 -1.55
C GLN A 45 8.40 -5.84 -1.91
N LYS A 46 8.14 -6.16 -3.20
CA LYS A 46 8.16 -7.52 -3.74
C LYS A 46 9.58 -8.06 -3.77
#